data_AF-T0ZAF1-F1
#
_entry.id   AF-T0ZAF1-F1
#
_cell.length_a   1.000
_cell.length_b   1.000
_cell.length_c   1.000
_cell.angle_alpha   90.00
_cell.angle_beta   90.00
_cell.angle_gamma   90.00
#
_symmetry.space_group_name_H-M   'P 1'
#
loop_
_entity.id
_entity.type
_entity.pdbx_description
1 polymer ?
#
loop_
_entity_poly.entity_id
_entity_poly.type
_entity_poly.pdbx_seq_one_letter_code
_entity_poly.pdbx_strand_id
1 'polypeptide(L)'
;MCEEALEALGTKRKRIAIAALNPHAGEGGLLGSEEVEIIRPAIEAMRTKYDVTGPYPADSVFYRASKGEFDIVLSLYHDQGHIAAKML
;
A
#
# COMPACT_ATOMS: atom_id res chain seq x y z
N MET A 1 3.26 4.48 -16.20
CA MET A 1 2.51 4.59 -14.92
C MET A 1 2.85 3.41 -14.01
N CYS A 2 2.52 3.40 -12.70
CA CYS A 2 3.05 2.47 -11.67
C CYS A 2 3.45 1.03 -12.10
N GLU A 3 2.68 0.35 -12.95
CA GLU A 3 3.06 -0.96 -13.52
C GLU A 3 4.44 -0.96 -14.22
N GLU A 4 4.76 0.06 -15.01
CA GLU A 4 6.08 0.20 -15.66
C GLU A 4 7.20 0.37 -14.62
N ALA A 5 6.92 1.09 -13.53
CA ALA A 5 7.89 1.26 -12.44
C ALA A 5 8.10 -0.08 -11.71
N LEU A 6 7.03 -0.84 -11.49
CA LEU A 6 7.07 -2.19 -10.94
C LEU A 6 7.84 -3.14 -11.87
N GLU A 7 7.64 -3.07 -13.18
CA GLU A 7 8.40 -3.88 -14.15
C GLU A 7 9.87 -3.51 -14.18
N ALA A 8 10.20 -2.21 -14.20
CA ALA A 8 11.58 -1.71 -14.16
C ALA A 8 12.32 -2.12 -12.88
N LEU A 9 11.61 -2.22 -11.75
CA LEU A 9 12.15 -2.70 -10.48
C LEU A 9 12.27 -4.24 -10.41
N GLY A 10 11.85 -4.98 -11.46
CA GLY A 10 11.95 -6.44 -11.51
C GLY A 10 10.99 -7.16 -10.54
N THR A 11 9.78 -6.64 -10.36
CA THR A 11 8.93 -6.97 -9.18
C THR A 11 8.00 -8.17 -9.33
N LYS A 12 8.18 -9.04 -10.33
CA LYS A 12 7.28 -10.18 -10.62
C LYS A 12 6.99 -11.12 -9.43
N ARG A 13 7.74 -11.02 -8.31
CA ARG A 13 7.49 -11.72 -7.03
C ARG A 13 7.84 -10.89 -5.78
N LYS A 14 7.75 -9.56 -5.84
CA LYS A 14 7.95 -8.70 -4.67
C LYS A 14 6.64 -8.55 -3.91
N ARG A 15 6.68 -8.62 -2.57
CA ARG A 15 5.51 -8.42 -1.70
C ARG A 15 5.22 -6.93 -1.62
N ILE A 16 4.13 -6.50 -2.25
CA ILE A 16 3.71 -5.10 -2.33
C ILE A 16 2.61 -4.85 -1.31
N ALA A 17 2.83 -3.90 -0.40
CA ALA A 17 1.79 -3.39 0.49
C ALA A 17 1.21 -2.09 -0.05
N ILE A 18 -0.11 -1.96 -0.02
CA ILE A 18 -0.79 -0.69 -0.31
C ILE A 18 -1.16 -0.02 1.01
N ALA A 19 -0.71 1.21 1.21
CA ALA A 19 -1.15 2.02 2.34
C ALA A 19 -2.63 2.40 2.18
N ALA A 20 -3.36 2.51 3.27
CA ALA A 20 -4.69 3.06 3.29
C ALA A 20 -4.66 4.57 3.08
N LEU A 21 -5.77 5.14 2.60
CA LEU A 21 -5.94 6.59 2.53
C LEU A 21 -6.32 7.13 3.90
N ASN A 22 -7.32 6.50 4.50
CA ASN A 22 -7.91 6.91 5.76
C ASN A 22 -7.18 6.29 6.96
N PRO A 23 -7.25 6.94 8.14
CA PRO A 23 -6.77 6.35 9.38
C PRO A 23 -7.38 4.96 9.60
N HIS A 24 -6.57 4.03 10.10
CA HIS A 24 -7.00 2.66 10.40
C HIS A 24 -7.62 1.92 9.20
N ALA A 25 -7.28 2.32 7.96
CA ALA A 25 -7.90 1.78 6.75
C ALA A 25 -9.43 1.97 6.68
N GLY A 26 -9.89 3.14 7.14
CA GLY A 26 -11.29 3.55 7.08
C GLY A 26 -12.16 2.97 8.20
N GLU A 27 -11.61 2.12 9.09
CA GLU A 27 -12.33 1.50 10.22
C GLU A 27 -13.70 0.93 9.78
N GLY A 28 -13.68 0.12 8.71
CA GLY A 28 -14.89 -0.49 8.14
C GLY A 28 -15.86 0.49 7.47
N GLY A 29 -15.44 1.71 7.16
CA GLY A 29 -16.27 2.76 6.59
C GLY A 29 -16.57 3.91 7.55
N LEU A 30 -16.26 3.76 8.85
CA LEU A 30 -16.53 4.78 9.87
C LEU A 30 -15.65 6.03 9.71
N LEU A 31 -14.45 5.86 9.15
CA LEU A 31 -13.47 6.92 8.95
C LEU A 31 -13.22 7.20 7.47
N GLY A 32 -14.24 7.05 6.63
CA GLY A 32 -14.15 7.19 5.17
C GLY A 32 -14.44 5.88 4.44
N SER A 33 -14.93 5.97 3.21
CA SER A 33 -15.40 4.82 2.42
C SER A 33 -14.44 4.41 1.30
N GLU A 34 -13.39 5.19 1.05
CA GLU A 34 -12.49 5.01 -0.09
C GLU A 34 -11.79 3.64 -0.08
N GLU A 35 -11.46 3.09 1.10
CA GLU A 35 -10.92 1.74 1.20
C GLU A 35 -11.89 0.67 0.68
N VAL A 36 -13.18 0.82 0.95
CA VAL A 36 -14.22 -0.14 0.58
C VAL A 36 -14.63 0.04 -0.87
N GLU A 37 -14.84 1.28 -1.29
CA GLU A 37 -15.44 1.60 -2.60
C GLU A 37 -14.42 1.60 -3.73
N ILE A 38 -13.14 1.89 -3.44
CA ILE A 38 -12.12 2.14 -4.49
C ILE A 38 -10.89 1.26 -4.28
N ILE A 39 -10.24 1.35 -3.12
CA ILE A 39 -8.88 0.81 -2.94
C ILE A 39 -8.89 -0.72 -2.86
N ARG A 40 -9.77 -1.32 -2.06
CA ARG A 40 -9.85 -2.79 -1.93
C ARG A 40 -10.26 -3.46 -3.25
N PRO A 41 -11.27 -2.98 -4.00
CA PRO A 41 -11.54 -3.49 -5.35
C PRO A 41 -10.33 -3.40 -6.30
N ALA A 42 -9.58 -2.29 -6.27
CA ALA A 42 -8.39 -2.13 -7.09
C ALA A 42 -7.27 -3.12 -6.71
N ILE A 43 -7.05 -3.36 -5.42
CA ILE A 43 -6.09 -4.37 -4.94
C ILE A 43 -6.51 -5.76 -5.41
N GLU A 44 -7.78 -6.14 -5.25
CA GLU A 44 -8.29 -7.44 -5.67
C GLU A 44 -8.08 -7.70 -7.17
N ALA A 45 -8.33 -6.70 -8.02
CA ALA A 45 -8.07 -6.80 -9.45
C ALA A 45 -6.58 -7.07 -9.75
N MET A 46 -5.67 -6.43 -9.01
CA MET A 46 -4.22 -6.52 -9.22
C MET A 46 -3.59 -7.81 -8.68
N ARG A 47 -4.23 -8.48 -7.70
CA ARG A 47 -3.75 -9.74 -7.11
C ARG A 47 -3.63 -10.90 -8.12
N THR A 48 -4.30 -10.80 -9.25
CA THR A 48 -4.18 -11.77 -10.34
C THR A 48 -2.81 -11.74 -11.02
N LYS A 49 -2.06 -10.63 -10.90
CA LYS A 49 -0.79 -10.40 -11.59
C LYS A 49 0.39 -10.13 -10.66
N TYR A 50 0.12 -9.57 -9.48
CA TYR A 50 1.16 -9.13 -8.53
C TYR A 50 0.87 -9.67 -7.12
N ASP A 51 1.93 -9.86 -6.32
CA ASP A 51 1.80 -10.19 -4.89
C ASP A 51 1.51 -8.91 -4.08
N VAL A 52 0.28 -8.42 -4.21
CA VAL A 52 -0.18 -7.17 -3.62
C VAL A 52 -1.21 -7.42 -2.52
N THR A 53 -1.06 -6.75 -1.37
CA THR A 53 -1.98 -6.86 -0.24
C THR A 53 -2.23 -5.49 0.43
N GLY A 54 -3.35 -5.37 1.13
CA GLY A 54 -3.80 -4.14 1.77
C GLY A 54 -5.31 -3.91 1.59
N PRO A 55 -5.81 -2.68 1.81
CA PRO A 55 -5.06 -1.54 2.31
C PRO A 55 -4.67 -1.71 3.78
N TYR A 56 -3.46 -1.28 4.15
CA TYR A 56 -2.97 -1.32 5.53
C TYR A 56 -2.91 0.09 6.15
N PRO A 57 -3.20 0.24 7.45
CA PRO A 57 -3.03 1.51 8.13
C PRO A 57 -1.61 2.09 7.94
N ALA A 58 -1.56 3.34 7.50
CA ALA A 58 -0.31 3.99 7.06
C ALA A 58 0.70 4.15 8.20
N ASP A 59 0.24 4.36 9.42
CA ASP A 59 1.03 4.45 10.65
C ASP A 59 1.79 3.14 10.99
N SER A 60 1.34 2.00 10.47
CA SER A 60 1.96 0.69 10.75
C SER A 60 2.69 0.07 9.55
N VAL A 61 2.22 0.30 8.33
CA VAL A 61 2.70 -0.43 7.14
C VAL A 61 4.17 -0.17 6.81
N PHE A 62 4.66 1.06 7.01
CA PHE A 62 6.06 1.39 6.73
C PHE A 62 7.02 0.75 7.74
N TYR A 63 6.64 0.71 9.02
CA TYR A 63 7.42 0.00 10.04
C TYR A 63 7.45 -1.52 9.76
N ARG A 64 6.31 -2.10 9.35
CA ARG A 64 6.25 -3.51 8.93
C ARG A 64 7.17 -3.79 7.72
N ALA A 65 7.19 -2.89 6.75
CA ALA A 65 8.10 -2.96 5.61
C ALA A 65 9.57 -2.83 6.03
N SER A 66 9.91 -1.93 6.96
CA SER A 66 11.28 -1.80 7.50
C SER A 66 11.74 -3.03 8.29
N LYS A 67 10.80 -3.89 8.72
CA LYS A 67 11.07 -5.22 9.30
C LYS A 67 11.12 -6.35 8.28
N GLY A 68 11.02 -6.05 6.99
CA GLY A 68 11.13 -7.01 5.90
C GLY A 68 9.84 -7.79 5.62
N GLU A 69 8.69 -7.35 6.15
CA GLU A 69 7.40 -7.98 5.84
C GLU A 69 6.96 -7.72 4.39
N PHE A 70 7.33 -6.56 3.86
CA PHE A 70 7.04 -6.15 2.49
C PHE A 70 8.32 -5.66 1.82
N ASP A 71 8.40 -5.86 0.50
CA ASP A 71 9.49 -5.36 -0.31
C ASP A 71 9.25 -3.92 -0.80
N ILE A 72 7.97 -3.57 -1.01
CA ILE A 72 7.54 -2.26 -1.53
C ILE A 72 6.30 -1.82 -0.77
N VAL A 73 6.22 -0.54 -0.42
CA VAL A 73 5.00 0.10 0.05
C VAL A 73 4.57 1.17 -0.96
N LEU A 74 3.34 1.07 -1.46
CA LEU A 74 2.72 2.14 -2.26
C LEU A 74 1.98 3.10 -1.32
N SER A 75 2.50 4.32 -1.19
CA SER A 75 1.81 5.43 -0.54
C SER A 75 0.78 6.05 -1.48
N LEU A 76 -0.37 6.48 -0.95
CA LEU A 76 -1.45 7.11 -1.74
C LEU A 76 -1.29 8.62 -1.89
N TYR A 77 -0.45 9.24 -1.05
CA TYR A 77 -0.08 10.64 -1.19
C TYR A 77 1.35 10.88 -0.69
N HIS A 78 1.93 12.01 -1.12
CA HIS A 78 3.36 12.32 -0.98
C HIS A 78 3.86 12.21 0.46
N ASP A 79 3.21 12.91 1.40
CA ASP A 79 3.71 12.99 2.77
C ASP A 79 3.58 11.68 3.54
N GLN A 80 2.66 10.80 3.14
CA GLN A 80 2.50 9.47 3.72
C GLN A 80 3.78 8.63 3.62
N GLY A 81 4.41 8.64 2.44
CA GLY A 81 5.69 7.96 2.23
C GLY A 81 6.89 8.78 2.68
N HIS A 82 6.90 10.09 2.41
CA HIS A 82 8.05 10.95 2.70
C HIS A 82 8.32 11.14 4.19
N ILE A 83 7.27 11.24 5.02
CA ILE A 83 7.46 11.32 6.48
C ILE A 83 8.04 10.00 6.99
N ALA A 84 7.45 8.86 6.59
CA ALA A 84 7.92 7.55 7.02
C ALA A 84 9.40 7.31 6.64
N ALA A 85 9.78 7.60 5.39
CA ALA A 85 11.15 7.41 4.92
C ALA A 85 12.21 8.26 5.63
N LYS A 86 11.81 9.39 6.24
CA LYS A 86 12.72 10.27 7.00
C LYS A 86 12.85 9.87 8.47
N MET A 87 11.92 9.07 8.99
CA MET A 87 11.81 8.74 10.41
C MET A 87 12.24 7.29 10.72
N LEU A 88 12.41 6.46 9.70
CA LEU A 88 12.86 5.06 9.78
C LEU A 88 14.36 4.96 9.53
#